data_AF-A0AAN9JRF5-F1
#
_entry.id   AF-A0AAN9JRF5-F1
#
_cell.length_a   1.000
_cell.length_b   1.000
_cell.length_c   1.000
_cell.angle_alpha   90.00
_cell.angle_beta   90.00
_cell.angle_gamma   90.00
#
_symmetry.space_group_name_H-M   'P 1'
#
loop_
_entity.id
_entity.type
_entity.pdbx_description
1 polymer ?
#
loop_
_entity_poly.entity_id
_entity_poly.type
_entity_poly.pdbx_seq_one_letter_code
_entity_poly.pdbx_strand_id
1 'polypeptide(L)'
;MPMPRRASGQIMLPLGNIAKESIQIAYKWGYEGVKAGTTLADDYFKSRMPYVMKQIAQGGIRLAMILNKAFADSEEGFATAT
;
A
#
# COMPACT_ATOMS: atom_id res chain seq x y z
N MET A 1 8.23 -13.52 7.93
CA MET A 1 6.99 -14.05 8.54
C MET A 1 6.14 -14.65 7.42
N PRO A 2 5.81 -15.96 7.44
CA PRO A 2 4.92 -16.56 6.44
C PRO A 2 3.50 -15.99 6.58
N MET A 3 2.86 -15.67 5.44
CA MET A 3 1.52 -15.07 5.42
C MET A 3 0.42 -16.14 5.56
N PRO A 4 -0.68 -15.83 6.27
CA PRO A 4 -1.82 -16.73 6.37
C PRO A 4 -2.45 -17.00 4.99
N ARG A 5 -2.83 -18.26 4.72
CA ARG A 5 -3.65 -18.64 3.57
C ARG A 5 -5.12 -18.71 3.97
N ARG A 6 -6.02 -18.37 3.04
CA ARG A 6 -7.45 -18.66 3.18
C ARG A 6 -7.70 -20.17 3.11
N ALA A 7 -8.85 -20.60 3.63
CA ALA A 7 -9.30 -22.00 3.55
C ALA A 7 -9.34 -22.55 2.11
N SER A 8 -9.50 -21.68 1.10
CA SER A 8 -9.47 -22.00 -0.33
C SER A 8 -8.06 -22.11 -0.94
N GLY A 9 -6.99 -22.14 -0.13
CA GLY A 9 -5.60 -22.19 -0.59
C GLY A 9 -5.06 -20.85 -1.12
N GLN A 10 -5.93 -19.86 -1.33
CA GLN A 10 -5.55 -18.52 -1.78
C GLN A 10 -4.76 -17.77 -0.71
N ILE A 11 -3.71 -17.08 -1.14
CA ILE A 11 -2.93 -16.19 -0.28
C ILE A 11 -3.83 -15.04 0.22
N MET A 12 -3.93 -14.87 1.54
CA MET A 12 -4.58 -13.70 2.10
C MET A 12 -3.63 -12.50 2.01
N LEU A 13 -3.99 -11.51 1.20
CA LEU A 13 -3.26 -10.25 1.11
C LEU A 13 -3.53 -9.40 2.37
N PRO A 14 -2.53 -8.71 2.94
CA PRO A 14 -2.67 -7.93 4.16
C PRO A 14 -3.34 -6.56 3.93
N LEU A 15 -4.41 -6.51 3.12
CA LEU A 15 -5.08 -5.26 2.72
C LEU A 15 -5.61 -4.46 3.93
N GLY A 16 -6.06 -5.15 4.97
CA GLY A 16 -6.51 -4.50 6.22
C GLY A 16 -5.42 -3.67 6.91
N ASN A 17 -4.15 -4.08 6.80
CA ASN A 17 -3.04 -3.33 7.36
C ASN A 17 -2.75 -2.06 6.55
N ILE A 18 -2.88 -2.14 5.22
CA ILE A 18 -2.67 -0.99 4.31
C ILE A 18 -3.74 0.10 4.56
N ALA A 19 -5.01 -0.31 4.72
CA ALA A 19 -6.10 0.62 5.03
C ALA A 19 -5.91 1.30 6.39
N LYS A 20 -5.51 0.52 7.41
CA LYS A 20 -5.23 1.04 8.76
C LYS A 20 -4.08 2.05 8.78
N GLU A 21 -3.01 1.81 8.04
CA GLU A 21 -1.91 2.77 7.92
C GLU A 21 -2.36 4.07 7.24
N SER A 22 -3.17 3.96 6.18
CA SER A 22 -3.63 5.12 5.41
C SER A 22 -4.49 6.07 6.25
N ILE A 23 -5.41 5.53 7.07
CA ILE A 23 -6.24 6.37 7.95
C ILE A 23 -5.43 7.04 9.08
N GLN A 24 -4.42 6.36 9.61
CA GLN A 24 -3.54 6.94 10.64
C GLN A 24 -2.72 8.12 10.09
N ILE A 25 -2.23 8.02 8.85
CA ILE A 25 -1.52 9.12 8.18
C ILE A 25 -2.46 10.28 7.89
N ALA A 26 -3.70 10.01 7.42
CA ALA A 26 -4.68 11.05 7.17
C ALA A 26 -5.05 11.81 8.45
N TYR A 27 -5.29 11.10 9.56
CA TYR A 27 -5.58 11.73 10.85
C TYR A 27 -4.42 12.60 11.34
N LYS A 28 -3.19 12.05 11.32
CA LYS A 28 -2.02 12.71 11.88
C LYS A 28 -1.49 13.85 11.01
N TRP A 29 -1.50 13.72 9.69
CA TRP A 29 -0.82 14.69 8.82
C TRP A 29 -1.76 15.42 7.86
N GLY A 30 -2.91 14.82 7.55
CA GLY A 30 -3.92 15.40 6.67
C GLY A 30 -4.82 16.40 7.40
N TYR A 31 -5.50 15.94 8.45
CA TYR A 31 -6.48 16.76 9.17
C TYR A 31 -5.87 17.66 10.26
N GLU A 32 -4.69 17.30 10.78
CA GLU A 32 -4.03 18.07 11.84
C GLU A 32 -3.76 19.51 11.39
N GLY A 33 -4.32 20.48 12.14
CA GLY A 33 -4.15 21.91 11.91
C GLY A 33 -4.97 22.52 10.77
N VAL A 34 -5.80 21.73 10.07
CA VAL A 34 -6.67 22.23 8.99
C VAL A 34 -8.02 22.67 9.53
N LYS A 35 -8.49 23.85 9.11
CA LYS A 35 -9.84 24.36 9.42
C LYS A 35 -10.63 24.59 8.14
N ALA A 36 -11.94 24.39 8.20
CA ALA A 36 -12.82 24.67 7.08
C ALA A 36 -12.70 26.15 6.64
N GLY A 37 -12.72 26.39 5.32
CA GLY A 37 -12.58 27.73 4.74
C GLY A 37 -11.16 28.31 4.74
N THR A 38 -10.15 27.57 5.21
CA THR A 38 -8.76 28.03 5.16
C THR A 38 -8.10 27.68 3.82
N THR A 39 -7.24 28.56 3.32
CA THR A 39 -6.38 28.26 2.16
C THR A 39 -5.12 27.57 2.65
N LEU A 40 -4.89 26.35 2.18
CA LEU A 40 -3.65 25.62 2.42
C LEU A 40 -2.62 26.02 1.37
N ALA A 41 -1.48 26.52 1.82
CA ALA A 41 -0.44 27.06 0.96
C ALA A 41 0.88 26.31 1.16
N ASP A 42 1.98 26.97 0.82
CA ASP A 42 3.31 26.37 0.68
C ASP A 42 3.80 25.67 1.95
N ASP A 43 3.50 26.20 3.13
CA ASP A 43 3.89 25.58 4.41
C ASP A 43 3.18 24.24 4.63
N TYR A 44 1.91 24.15 4.27
CA TYR A 44 1.16 22.89 4.32
C TYR A 44 1.72 21.91 3.29
N PHE A 45 1.97 22.38 2.06
CA PHE A 45 2.54 21.55 1.00
C PHE A 45 3.91 20.97 1.39
N LYS A 46 4.87 21.82 1.77
CA LYS A 46 6.24 21.41 2.13
C LYS A 46 6.27 20.44 3.30
N SER A 47 5.42 20.66 4.30
CA SER A 47 5.35 19.77 5.46
C SER A 47 4.67 18.43 5.16
N ARG A 48 3.69 18.37 4.24
CA ARG A 48 2.94 17.13 3.94
C ARG A 48 3.54 16.31 2.80
N MET A 49 4.30 16.94 1.91
CA MET A 49 4.94 16.30 0.75
C MET A 49 5.78 15.05 1.09
N PRO A 50 6.59 15.02 2.17
CA PRO A 50 7.36 13.82 2.54
C PRO A 50 6.48 12.60 2.84
N TYR A 51 5.29 12.79 3.42
CA TYR A 51 4.36 11.69 3.73
C TYR A 51 3.68 11.16 2.48
N VAL A 52 3.33 12.04 1.53
CA VAL A 52 2.79 11.64 0.23
C VAL A 52 3.82 10.82 -0.54
N MET A 53 5.07 11.27 -0.60
CA MET A 53 6.13 10.54 -1.29
C MET A 53 6.42 9.17 -0.67
N LYS A 54 6.37 9.07 0.66
CA LYS A 54 6.48 7.79 1.35
C LYS A 54 5.37 6.82 0.95
N GLN A 55 4.12 7.28 0.88
CA GLN A 55 2.98 6.44 0.50
C GLN A 55 3.07 5.98 -0.96
N ILE A 56 3.51 6.84 -1.87
CA ILE A 56 3.74 6.46 -3.28
C ILE A 56 4.79 5.35 -3.37
N ALA A 57 5.92 5.52 -2.68
CA ALA A 57 6.98 4.51 -2.66
C ALA A 57 6.51 3.19 -2.03
N GLN A 58 5.82 3.23 -0.89
CA GLN A 58 5.26 2.05 -0.24
C GLN A 58 4.21 1.35 -1.10
N GLY A 59 3.36 2.12 -1.79
CA GLY A 59 2.38 1.59 -2.74
C GLY A 59 3.04 0.83 -3.89
N GLY A 60 4.08 1.41 -4.50
CA GLY A 60 4.84 0.76 -5.58
C GLY A 60 5.51 -0.55 -5.14
N ILE A 61 6.19 -0.56 -3.99
CA ILE A 61 6.84 -1.77 -3.44
C ILE A 61 5.80 -2.87 -3.17
N ARG A 62 4.67 -2.51 -2.55
CA ARG A 62 3.60 -3.47 -2.22
C ARG A 62 2.93 -4.02 -3.47
N LEU A 63 2.68 -3.17 -4.47
CA LEU A 63 2.13 -3.60 -5.74
C LEU A 63 3.07 -4.58 -6.45
N ALA A 64 4.35 -4.23 -6.58
CA ALA A 64 5.35 -5.11 -7.18
C ALA A 64 5.43 -6.46 -6.46
N MET A 65 5.42 -6.46 -5.12
CA MET A 65 5.39 -7.70 -4.33
C MET A 65 4.15 -8.55 -4.59
N ILE A 66 2.97 -7.93 -4.69
CA ILE A 66 1.71 -8.63 -4.97
C ILE A 66 1.72 -9.22 -6.38
N LEU A 67 2.18 -8.45 -7.37
CA LEU A 67 2.27 -8.90 -8.77
C LEU A 67 3.28 -10.04 -8.91
N ASN A 68 4.50 -9.88 -8.38
CA ASN A 68 5.52 -10.93 -8.42
C ASN A 68 5.01 -12.24 -7.81
N LYS A 69 4.21 -12.15 -6.74
CA LYS A 69 3.62 -13.33 -6.11
C LYS A 69 2.46 -13.92 -6.91
N ALA A 70 1.62 -13.09 -7.52
CA ALA A 70 0.49 -13.56 -8.32
C ALA A 70 0.95 -14.32 -9.57
N PHE A 71 2.11 -13.95 -10.12
CA PHE A 71 2.67 -14.53 -11.34
C PHE A 71 3.87 -15.47 -11.08
N ALA A 72 4.21 -15.78 -9.82
CA ALA A 72 5.31 -16.70 -9.50
C ALA A 72 4.99 -18.15 -9.91
N ASP A 73 3.73 -18.57 -9.83
CA ASP A 73 3.29 -19.95 -10.12
C ASP A 73 2.86 -20.15 -11.59
N SER A 74 2.83 -19.10 -12.43
CA SER A 74 2.42 -19.23 -13.85
C SER A 74 3.50 -19.83 -14.76
N GLU A 75 4.71 -20.06 -14.25
CA GLU A 75 5.83 -20.64 -15.01
C GLU A 75 6.02 -22.15 -14.76
N GLU A 76 5.22 -22.81 -13.90
CA GLU A 76 5.30 -24.28 -13.72
C GLU A 76 4.38 -25.05 -14.67
N GLY A 77 3.44 -24.38 -15.36
CA GLY A 77 2.46 -25.02 -16.25
C GLY A 77 2.89 -25.22 -17.71
N PHE A 78 4.02 -24.65 -18.14
CA PHE A 78 4.51 -24.74 -19.52
C PHE A 78 5.82 -25.52 -19.69
N ALA A 79 6.50 -25.89 -18.60
CA ALA A 79 7.85 -26.46 -18.65
C ALA A 79 7.93 -28.00 -18.56
N THR A 80 6.81 -28.72 -18.45
CA THR A 80 6.79 -30.20 -18.41
C THR A 80 5.85 -30.80 -19.45
N ALA A 81 6.14 -30.53 -20.72
CA ALA A 81 5.70 -31.37 -21.83
C ALA A 81 6.96 -31.93 -22.53
N THR A 82 7.49 -33.04 -22.03
CA THR A 82 8.42 -33.91 -22.75
C THR A 82 8.16 -35.35 -22.35
#